data_AF-A0A959FNV7-F1
#
_entry.id   AF-A0A959FNV7-F1
#
_cell.length_a   1.000
_cell.length_b   1.000
_cell.length_c   1.000
_cell.angle_alpha   90.00
_cell.angle_beta   90.00
_cell.angle_gamma   90.00
#
_symmetry.space_group_name_H-M   'P 1'
#
loop_
_entity.id
_entity.type
_entity.pdbx_description
1 polymer ?
#
loop_
_entity_poly.entity_id
_entity_poly.type
_entity_poly.pdbx_seq_one_letter_code
_entity_poly.pdbx_strand_id
1 'polypeptide(L)'
;MMTPLPLSKSCWLTLSVLFASLILQAQVPDVSCGSSSNPSFINIPDRPLAGCVEGIEDLNTAATLTANISGIPAEATILDIEVSLDIQHTWVGDLTILLEAPDGSTVPLLSGPGASTSTGCGDSSDLGSESADFNPTSFSTITFSTFGATDAESMGAASGGASEICAIESCDFFPNADGLSLAGTANFTGTQVNDLASLFAQQDGLNGTWTIYVHDGGGGDVGTLDDFSICITHDIIVQEPAGTFCTPSNNAGPVNIPDRAVAGCIDGIPDLAEATQVTAFVTSIPPGSEVTDISVSIDIQHTWVGDLTILLQAPDGSTLPLVSGAGADTETGCGDSSDLGSESADFNPTSYSTITFSAAGISDPELMGSGTGGTSIICDLESCDFFPNGDGINLGATTNFAGLQVSSFEQLYDLGDGLNGVWRLIVHDGGGGDVGVVEDFELCITHQPTGPPPPSGTACFDSDNETPQNIPDRPVGGCIDGIPDLNDALAVTGTVSEVPEDVTITDIS
;
A
#
# COMPACT_ATOMS: atom_id res chain seq x y z
N MET A 1 -61.31 10.44 39.58
CA MET A 1 -60.10 9.88 40.20
C MET A 1 -59.18 9.45 39.08
N MET A 2 -58.23 10.32 38.74
CA MET A 2 -57.13 10.01 37.83
C MET A 2 -55.97 9.50 38.68
N THR A 3 -55.42 8.34 38.32
CA THR A 3 -53.99 8.04 38.56
C THR A 3 -53.44 7.36 37.30
N PRO A 4 -52.23 7.75 36.84
CA PRO A 4 -51.74 7.43 35.51
C PRO A 4 -50.94 6.12 35.48
N LEU A 5 -51.00 5.44 34.32
CA LEU A 5 -50.05 4.40 33.92
C LEU A 5 -48.68 5.04 33.67
N PRO A 6 -47.56 4.42 34.09
CA PRO A 6 -46.23 4.95 33.77
C PRO A 6 -45.95 4.75 32.28
N LEU A 7 -45.68 5.87 31.59
CA LEU A 7 -45.09 5.90 30.27
C LEU A 7 -43.57 5.69 30.35
N SER A 8 -43.06 4.92 29.38
CA SER A 8 -41.80 5.14 28.66
C SER A 8 -40.48 5.14 29.46
N LYS A 9 -39.71 4.07 29.26
CA LYS A 9 -38.30 4.22 28.89
C LYS A 9 -38.10 3.57 27.52
N SER A 10 -38.40 4.33 26.47
CA SER A 10 -37.91 3.99 25.14
C SER A 10 -36.38 3.98 25.18
N CYS A 11 -35.84 2.85 24.74
CA CYS A 11 -34.44 2.60 24.48
C CYS A 11 -33.87 3.69 23.56
N TRP A 12 -32.83 4.39 24.01
CA TRP A 12 -31.96 5.18 23.13
C TRP A 12 -30.63 4.44 23.07
N LEU A 13 -30.59 3.38 22.27
CA LEU A 13 -29.32 2.85 21.79
C LEU A 13 -28.90 3.78 20.65
N THR A 14 -28.00 4.71 20.92
CA THR A 14 -27.30 5.46 19.87
C THR A 14 -26.37 4.47 19.17
N LEU A 15 -26.91 3.79 18.16
CA LEU A 15 -26.11 3.04 17.20
C LEU A 15 -25.41 4.05 16.29
N SER A 16 -24.23 4.49 16.71
CA SER A 16 -23.29 5.21 15.83
C SER A 16 -22.74 4.19 14.83
N VAL A 17 -23.49 3.93 13.75
CA VAL A 17 -22.94 3.23 12.58
C VAL A 17 -22.03 4.23 11.87
N LEU A 18 -20.74 4.22 12.23
CA LEU A 18 -19.70 4.70 11.34
C LEU A 18 -19.71 3.76 10.12
N PHE A 19 -20.41 4.17 9.07
CA PHE A 19 -20.20 3.59 7.75
C PHE A 19 -18.80 3.99 7.29
N ALA A 20 -17.79 3.21 7.69
CA ALA A 20 -16.57 3.12 6.90
C ALA A 20 -16.98 2.35 5.63
N SER A 21 -17.25 3.08 4.55
CA SER A 21 -17.38 2.50 3.22
C SER A 21 -16.03 1.90 2.84
N LEU A 22 -15.80 0.64 3.17
CA LEU A 22 -14.64 -0.10 2.67
C LEU A 22 -14.93 -0.48 1.22
N ILE A 23 -14.49 0.37 0.30
CA ILE A 23 -14.40 0.02 -1.11
C ILE A 23 -13.19 -0.89 -1.23
N LEU A 24 -13.41 -2.21 -1.23
CA LEU A 24 -12.39 -3.17 -1.66
C LEU A 24 -12.30 -3.07 -3.19
N GLN A 25 -11.63 -2.03 -3.68
CA GLN A 25 -11.11 -2.02 -5.03
C GLN A 25 -9.74 -2.67 -4.94
N ALA A 26 -9.54 -3.79 -5.64
CA ALA A 26 -8.20 -4.09 -6.13
C ALA A 26 -7.79 -2.82 -6.90
N GLN A 27 -6.84 -2.07 -6.35
CA GLN A 27 -6.39 -0.84 -6.98
C GLN A 27 -5.77 -1.28 -8.30
N VAL A 28 -6.50 -1.03 -9.39
CA VAL A 28 -5.93 -1.17 -10.73
C VAL A 28 -4.96 -0.01 -10.83
N PRO A 29 -3.71 -0.23 -11.24
CA PRO A 29 -2.79 0.87 -11.46
C PRO A 29 -3.45 1.97 -12.30
N ASP A 30 -3.36 3.20 -11.82
CA ASP A 30 -3.85 4.35 -12.53
C ASP A 30 -2.89 4.66 -13.69
N VAL A 31 -3.44 5.24 -14.76
CA VAL A 31 -2.66 5.64 -15.93
C VAL A 31 -2.90 7.11 -16.22
N SER A 32 -1.82 7.90 -16.17
CA SER A 32 -1.83 9.31 -16.56
C SER A 32 -1.22 9.43 -17.95
N CYS A 33 -1.99 9.93 -18.92
CA CYS A 33 -1.54 10.11 -20.29
C CYS A 33 -1.58 11.58 -20.73
N GLY A 34 -0.67 11.93 -21.64
CA GLY A 34 -0.60 13.20 -22.32
C GLY A 34 -0.32 12.94 -23.80
N SER A 35 -0.92 13.74 -24.67
CA SER A 35 -0.64 13.70 -26.10
C SER A 35 -0.29 15.08 -26.60
N SER A 36 0.41 15.13 -27.73
CA SER A 36 0.74 16.37 -28.37
C SER A 36 -0.52 17.04 -28.91
N SER A 37 -0.51 18.37 -28.90
CA SER A 37 -1.58 19.15 -29.52
C SER A 37 -1.07 19.76 -30.82
N ASN A 38 -0.77 18.92 -31.80
CA ASN A 38 -0.26 19.37 -33.09
C ASN A 38 -1.39 19.36 -34.15
N PRO A 39 -1.74 20.50 -34.78
CA PRO A 39 -2.82 20.54 -35.76
C PRO A 39 -2.45 19.90 -37.12
N SER A 40 -1.17 19.60 -37.34
CA SER A 40 -0.64 18.98 -38.56
C SER A 40 0.78 18.46 -38.34
N PHE A 41 1.17 17.35 -38.97
CA PHE A 41 2.55 16.88 -38.97
C PHE A 41 3.63 17.96 -39.17
N ILE A 42 4.76 17.78 -38.51
CA ILE A 42 5.97 18.57 -38.69
C ILE A 42 7.00 17.79 -39.52
N ASN A 43 7.80 18.49 -40.32
CA ASN A 43 8.89 17.87 -41.05
C ASN A 43 10.06 17.59 -40.11
N ILE A 44 10.66 16.42 -40.27
CA ILE A 44 11.94 16.08 -39.63
C ILE A 44 13.06 16.77 -40.43
N PRO A 45 13.85 17.68 -39.83
CA PRO A 45 14.88 18.39 -40.58
C PRO A 45 16.02 17.45 -41.01
N ASP A 46 16.17 17.30 -42.32
CA ASP A 46 17.25 16.54 -42.98
C ASP A 46 18.60 17.24 -42.81
N ARG A 47 19.68 16.46 -42.68
CA ARG A 47 21.04 17.00 -42.59
C ARG A 47 21.56 17.34 -43.98
N PRO A 48 22.06 18.56 -44.20
CA PRO A 48 22.47 19.01 -45.53
C PRO A 48 23.79 18.39 -46.04
N LEU A 49 24.41 17.46 -45.32
CA LEU A 49 25.73 16.89 -45.61
C LEU A 49 25.61 15.41 -45.99
N ALA A 50 26.31 15.00 -47.05
CA ALA A 50 26.35 13.61 -47.48
C ALA A 50 27.02 12.70 -46.43
N GLY A 51 26.39 11.56 -46.16
CA GLY A 51 26.78 10.57 -45.13
C GLY A 51 25.83 10.60 -43.93
N CYS A 52 26.09 9.78 -42.93
CA CYS A 52 25.33 9.72 -41.67
C CYS A 52 26.22 10.17 -40.49
N VAL A 53 25.63 10.76 -39.46
CA VAL A 53 26.24 10.91 -38.13
C VAL A 53 25.18 10.56 -37.10
N GLU A 54 25.55 9.68 -36.17
CA GLU A 54 24.74 9.35 -35.01
C GLU A 54 24.69 10.54 -34.03
N GLY A 55 23.54 10.74 -33.40
CA GLY A 55 23.35 11.76 -32.37
C GLY A 55 22.84 13.10 -32.88
N ILE A 56 22.67 14.03 -31.95
CA ILE A 56 22.17 15.39 -32.19
C ILE A 56 23.26 16.38 -31.78
N GLU A 57 23.71 17.21 -32.73
CA GLU A 57 24.73 18.25 -32.46
C GLU A 57 24.13 19.48 -31.76
N ASP A 58 22.88 19.81 -32.06
CA ASP A 58 22.10 20.91 -31.47
C ASP A 58 20.62 20.52 -31.37
N LEU A 59 20.05 20.51 -30.16
CA LEU A 59 18.64 20.13 -29.98
C LEU A 59 17.67 21.03 -30.76
N ASN A 60 18.05 22.27 -31.08
CA ASN A 60 17.21 23.18 -31.85
C ASN A 60 17.08 22.80 -33.34
N THR A 61 17.86 21.82 -33.82
CA THR A 61 17.73 21.31 -35.20
C THR A 61 16.81 20.11 -35.31
N ALA A 62 16.33 19.57 -34.19
CA ALA A 62 15.42 18.43 -34.17
C ALA A 62 13.95 18.85 -34.34
N ALA A 63 13.15 17.98 -34.94
CA ALA A 63 11.70 18.07 -34.88
C ALA A 63 11.25 17.89 -33.43
N THR A 64 10.41 18.79 -32.93
CA THR A 64 10.06 18.84 -31.51
C THR A 64 8.55 18.85 -31.32
N LEU A 65 8.02 17.94 -30.49
CA LEU A 65 6.65 17.96 -29.99
C LEU A 65 6.64 17.91 -28.46
N THR A 66 5.59 18.44 -27.84
CA THR A 66 5.41 18.39 -26.39
C THR A 66 4.08 17.77 -26.01
N ALA A 67 4.06 17.07 -24.88
CA ALA A 67 2.87 16.49 -24.28
C ALA A 67 2.83 16.82 -22.78
N ASN A 68 1.66 17.15 -22.23
CA ASN A 68 1.52 17.48 -20.82
C ASN A 68 0.92 16.32 -20.04
N ILE A 69 1.60 15.89 -18.99
CA ILE A 69 1.11 14.90 -18.02
C ILE A 69 0.63 15.63 -16.77
N SER A 70 -0.50 15.17 -16.22
CA SER A 70 -1.03 15.61 -14.93
C SER A 70 -1.69 14.46 -14.19
N GLY A 71 -1.90 14.64 -12.88
CA GLY A 71 -2.64 13.69 -12.05
C GLY A 71 -1.82 12.55 -11.46
N ILE A 72 -0.49 12.57 -11.58
CA ILE A 72 0.38 11.66 -10.82
C ILE A 72 0.46 12.18 -9.37
N PRO A 73 0.01 11.42 -8.37
CA PRO A 73 0.01 11.88 -6.98
C PRO A 73 1.41 11.88 -6.36
N ALA A 74 1.63 12.71 -5.32
CA ALA A 74 2.83 12.61 -4.49
C ALA A 74 2.94 11.21 -3.87
N GLU A 75 4.16 10.71 -3.72
CA GLU A 75 4.46 9.35 -3.21
C GLU A 75 3.95 8.19 -4.09
N ALA A 76 3.51 8.45 -5.32
CA ALA A 76 3.13 7.39 -6.24
C ALA A 76 4.33 6.50 -6.60
N THR A 77 4.10 5.20 -6.66
CA THR A 77 5.06 4.23 -7.22
C THR A 77 4.82 4.14 -8.72
N ILE A 78 5.84 4.47 -9.51
CA ILE A 78 5.79 4.36 -10.97
C ILE A 78 6.06 2.92 -11.38
N LEU A 79 5.20 2.37 -12.24
CA LEU A 79 5.27 0.99 -12.71
C LEU A 79 5.74 0.89 -14.15
N ASP A 80 5.35 1.83 -15.01
CA ASP A 80 5.72 1.85 -16.42
C ASP A 80 5.65 3.28 -17.00
N ILE A 81 6.49 3.55 -18.00
CA ILE A 81 6.42 4.72 -18.86
C ILE A 81 6.38 4.22 -20.29
N GLU A 82 5.31 4.55 -21.00
CA GLU A 82 5.08 4.22 -22.40
C GLU A 82 5.10 5.50 -23.23
N VAL A 83 5.88 5.53 -24.31
CA VAL A 83 6.01 6.64 -25.25
C VAL A 83 5.61 6.15 -26.64
N SER A 84 4.61 6.75 -27.25
CA SER A 84 4.16 6.41 -28.60
C SER A 84 4.32 7.59 -29.56
N LEU A 85 4.86 7.31 -30.75
CA LEU A 85 5.09 8.31 -31.81
C LEU A 85 4.43 7.86 -33.10
N ASP A 86 3.66 8.76 -33.71
CA ASP A 86 3.16 8.61 -35.08
C ASP A 86 4.14 9.30 -36.02
N ILE A 87 5.01 8.49 -36.63
CA ILE A 87 6.16 8.96 -37.39
C ILE A 87 6.28 8.21 -38.71
N GLN A 88 6.84 8.89 -39.71
CA GLN A 88 7.34 8.28 -40.93
C GLN A 88 8.69 8.89 -41.30
N HIS A 89 9.60 8.08 -41.83
CA HIS A 89 10.91 8.54 -42.28
C HIS A 89 11.51 7.54 -43.26
N THR A 90 12.15 8.04 -44.32
CA THR A 90 12.90 7.20 -45.25
C THR A 90 14.25 6.87 -44.63
N TRP A 91 14.41 5.61 -44.20
CA TRP A 91 15.59 5.05 -43.53
C TRP A 91 15.64 5.31 -42.03
N VAL A 92 15.14 4.33 -41.26
CA VAL A 92 15.16 4.37 -39.79
C VAL A 92 16.56 4.58 -39.22
N GLY A 93 17.60 4.06 -39.89
CA GLY A 93 18.98 4.11 -39.45
C GLY A 93 19.58 5.51 -39.39
N ASP A 94 18.87 6.51 -39.87
CA ASP A 94 19.26 7.92 -39.79
C ASP A 94 18.62 8.66 -38.61
N LEU A 95 17.67 8.02 -37.91
CA LEU A 95 16.95 8.64 -36.81
C LEU A 95 17.75 8.59 -35.49
N THR A 96 17.69 9.70 -34.77
CA THR A 96 17.98 9.76 -33.34
C THR A 96 16.77 10.37 -32.63
N ILE A 97 16.26 9.68 -31.60
CA ILE A 97 15.07 10.08 -30.85
C ILE A 97 15.42 10.22 -29.38
N LEU A 98 15.10 11.37 -28.79
CA LEU A 98 15.32 11.67 -27.38
C LEU A 98 14.01 12.08 -26.72
N LEU A 99 13.78 11.59 -25.51
CA LEU A 99 12.72 12.05 -24.61
C LEU A 99 13.31 12.95 -23.53
N GLU A 100 12.69 14.09 -23.27
CA GLU A 100 13.00 14.99 -22.15
C GLU A 100 11.82 15.03 -21.16
N ALA A 101 12.13 14.71 -19.91
CA ALA A 101 11.21 14.78 -18.77
C ALA A 101 11.04 16.23 -18.27
N PRO A 102 9.99 16.53 -17.48
CA PRO A 102 9.70 17.88 -17.01
C PRO A 102 10.82 18.53 -16.18
N ASP A 103 11.68 17.74 -15.54
CA ASP A 103 12.85 18.21 -14.79
C ASP A 103 14.08 18.52 -15.68
N GLY A 104 13.96 18.27 -17.00
CA GLY A 104 15.02 18.38 -17.98
C GLY A 104 15.90 17.12 -18.08
N SER A 105 15.61 16.04 -17.35
CA SER A 105 16.30 14.76 -17.54
C SER A 105 15.96 14.19 -18.91
N THR A 106 16.94 13.61 -19.61
CA THR A 106 16.77 13.09 -20.97
C THR A 106 17.08 11.62 -21.06
N VAL A 107 16.25 10.88 -21.79
CA VAL A 107 16.42 9.47 -22.11
C VAL A 107 16.55 9.37 -23.63
N PRO A 108 17.70 8.95 -24.17
CA PRO A 108 17.77 8.53 -25.57
C PRO A 108 16.94 7.26 -25.78
N LEU A 109 15.98 7.32 -26.69
CA LEU A 109 15.13 6.17 -27.02
C LEU A 109 15.80 5.27 -28.07
N LEU A 110 16.36 5.89 -29.10
CA LEU A 110 17.15 5.21 -30.12
C LEU A 110 18.17 6.16 -30.78
N SER A 111 19.20 5.60 -31.40
CA SER A 111 20.16 6.35 -32.22
C SER A 111 20.84 5.45 -33.26
N GLY A 112 20.49 5.66 -34.53
CA GLY A 112 21.01 4.89 -35.65
C GLY A 112 20.61 3.41 -35.71
N PRO A 113 19.31 3.04 -35.55
CA PRO A 113 18.90 1.64 -35.55
C PRO A 113 19.42 0.80 -36.71
N GLY A 114 19.92 -0.39 -36.42
CA GLY A 114 20.52 -1.31 -37.39
C GLY A 114 22.00 -1.05 -37.67
N ALA A 115 22.62 -0.05 -37.04
CA ALA A 115 24.06 0.17 -37.14
C ALA A 115 24.85 -0.98 -36.48
N SER A 116 25.95 -1.37 -37.12
CA SER A 116 26.87 -2.39 -36.57
C SER A 116 28.14 -1.80 -35.95
N THR A 117 28.25 -0.47 -35.99
CA THR A 117 29.35 0.34 -35.45
C THR A 117 28.79 1.71 -35.09
N SER A 118 29.33 2.37 -34.07
CA SER A 118 28.94 3.71 -33.57
C SER A 118 29.23 4.90 -34.53
N THR A 119 29.44 4.61 -35.81
CA THR A 119 29.66 5.58 -36.89
C THR A 119 29.01 5.09 -38.18
N GLY A 120 28.19 4.05 -38.10
CA GLY A 120 27.54 3.40 -39.23
C GLY A 120 26.25 4.12 -39.54
N CYS A 121 25.86 4.14 -40.81
CA CYS A 121 24.48 4.49 -41.14
C CYS A 121 23.70 3.21 -40.85
N GLY A 122 22.65 3.29 -40.04
CA GLY A 122 21.89 2.12 -39.63
C GLY A 122 21.16 1.44 -40.79
N ASP A 123 20.01 0.82 -40.51
CA ASP A 123 19.24 0.13 -41.54
C ASP A 123 18.52 1.11 -42.47
N SER A 124 18.52 0.80 -43.77
CA SER A 124 17.89 1.61 -44.82
C SER A 124 16.42 1.28 -45.04
N SER A 125 15.76 0.59 -44.11
CA SER A 125 14.32 0.30 -44.17
C SER A 125 13.51 1.54 -43.82
N ASP A 126 12.43 1.77 -44.54
CA ASP A 126 11.52 2.89 -44.30
C ASP A 126 10.68 2.65 -43.04
N LEU A 127 10.49 3.69 -42.24
CA LEU A 127 9.57 3.71 -41.13
C LEU A 127 8.26 4.37 -41.58
N GLY A 128 7.11 3.70 -41.39
CA GLY A 128 5.81 4.30 -41.64
C GLY A 128 5.23 4.06 -43.02
N SER A 129 5.88 4.51 -44.10
CA SER A 129 5.40 4.27 -45.48
C SER A 129 6.55 4.02 -46.44
N GLU A 130 6.36 3.15 -47.44
CA GLU A 130 7.40 2.87 -48.45
C GLU A 130 7.83 4.15 -49.19
N SER A 131 9.15 4.35 -49.34
CA SER A 131 9.80 5.51 -49.95
C SER A 131 9.30 5.84 -51.38
N ALA A 132 8.90 4.83 -52.14
CA ALA A 132 8.35 5.01 -53.50
C ALA A 132 6.96 5.65 -53.52
N ASP A 133 6.21 5.56 -52.42
CA ASP A 133 4.85 6.04 -52.24
C ASP A 133 4.75 7.01 -51.05
N PHE A 134 5.85 7.70 -50.68
CA PHE A 134 5.91 8.61 -49.54
C PHE A 134 4.67 9.50 -49.47
N ASN A 135 3.76 9.12 -48.58
CA ASN A 135 2.52 9.79 -48.34
C ASN A 135 2.68 10.43 -46.95
N PRO A 136 2.75 11.77 -46.82
CA PRO A 136 2.98 12.45 -45.54
C PRO A 136 1.81 12.34 -44.55
N THR A 137 0.90 11.40 -44.78
CA THR A 137 -0.30 11.12 -43.97
C THR A 137 -0.43 9.62 -43.63
N SER A 138 0.61 8.83 -43.90
CA SER A 138 0.65 7.40 -43.63
C SER A 138 1.71 7.12 -42.55
N PHE A 139 1.26 7.10 -41.30
CA PHE A 139 2.10 6.95 -40.13
C PHE A 139 2.08 5.51 -39.61
N SER A 140 3.20 5.07 -39.05
CA SER A 140 3.25 3.91 -38.16
C SER A 140 3.44 4.42 -36.73
N THR A 141 2.64 3.88 -35.81
CA THR A 141 2.85 4.11 -34.39
C THR A 141 3.99 3.23 -33.92
N ILE A 142 5.08 3.84 -33.48
CA ILE A 142 6.13 3.14 -32.72
C ILE A 142 5.94 3.42 -31.23
N THR A 143 6.10 2.39 -30.42
CA THR A 143 5.95 2.48 -28.97
C THR A 143 7.27 2.09 -28.31
N PHE A 144 7.71 2.92 -27.36
CA PHE A 144 8.80 2.64 -26.45
C PHE A 144 8.24 2.46 -25.05
N SER A 145 8.52 1.33 -24.40
CA SER A 145 8.06 1.08 -23.05
C SER A 145 9.19 0.51 -22.18
N THR A 146 9.02 0.54 -20.87
CA THR A 146 10.02 -0.03 -19.95
C THR A 146 10.11 -1.56 -20.07
N PHE A 147 9.06 -2.19 -20.62
CA PHE A 147 8.95 -3.63 -20.84
C PHE A 147 8.87 -4.03 -22.31
N GLY A 148 9.30 -3.14 -23.23
CA GLY A 148 9.17 -3.36 -24.65
C GLY A 148 9.78 -4.67 -25.10
N ALA A 149 9.14 -5.36 -26.04
CA ALA A 149 9.53 -6.71 -26.42
C ALA A 149 10.82 -6.79 -27.25
N THR A 150 11.15 -5.72 -27.98
CA THR A 150 12.23 -5.70 -28.96
C THR A 150 13.22 -4.56 -28.71
N ASP A 151 14.48 -4.78 -29.04
CA ASP A 151 15.50 -3.74 -28.93
C ASP A 151 15.27 -2.67 -30.01
N ALA A 152 15.17 -1.41 -29.62
CA ALA A 152 14.99 -0.30 -30.55
C ALA A 152 16.10 -0.23 -31.63
N GLU A 153 17.32 -0.66 -31.31
CA GLU A 153 18.44 -0.65 -32.26
C GLU A 153 18.42 -1.84 -33.22
N SER A 154 17.54 -2.82 -32.99
CA SER A 154 17.30 -3.90 -33.95
C SER A 154 16.28 -3.52 -35.03
N MET A 155 15.75 -2.28 -35.01
CA MET A 155 14.77 -1.83 -35.99
C MET A 155 15.34 -1.91 -37.42
N GLY A 156 14.58 -2.51 -38.34
CA GLY A 156 15.01 -2.74 -39.73
C GLY A 156 15.97 -3.93 -39.94
N ALA A 157 16.62 -4.46 -38.91
CA ALA A 157 17.63 -5.53 -39.07
C ALA A 157 17.05 -6.86 -39.62
N ALA A 158 15.77 -7.13 -39.39
CA ALA A 158 15.08 -8.33 -39.89
C ALA A 158 14.57 -8.21 -41.33
N SER A 159 14.39 -6.99 -41.86
CA SER A 159 13.75 -6.70 -43.15
C SER A 159 14.72 -6.69 -44.34
N GLY A 160 16.04 -6.77 -44.10
CA GLY A 160 17.06 -6.80 -45.16
C GLY A 160 17.11 -5.52 -46.00
N GLY A 161 16.75 -4.37 -45.42
CA GLY A 161 16.91 -3.03 -46.01
C GLY A 161 15.92 -2.64 -47.11
N ALA A 162 14.82 -3.38 -47.29
CA ALA A 162 13.84 -3.13 -48.37
C ALA A 162 12.37 -3.33 -47.95
N SER A 163 12.07 -3.43 -46.65
CA SER A 163 10.69 -3.61 -46.18
C SER A 163 10.29 -2.51 -45.21
N GLU A 164 9.03 -2.11 -45.25
CA GLU A 164 8.41 -1.17 -44.32
C GLU A 164 8.44 -1.72 -42.89
N ILE A 165 9.15 -1.03 -42.00
CA ILE A 165 9.11 -1.30 -40.57
C ILE A 165 7.71 -0.98 -40.09
N CYS A 166 7.16 -1.83 -39.23
CA CYS A 166 5.84 -1.66 -38.62
C CYS A 166 4.62 -1.93 -39.51
N ALA A 167 4.80 -2.47 -40.73
CA ALA A 167 3.68 -2.84 -41.59
C ALA A 167 2.91 -4.10 -41.14
N ILE A 168 3.59 -5.09 -40.53
CA ILE A 168 3.02 -6.40 -40.13
C ILE A 168 3.62 -7.00 -38.84
N GLU A 169 4.60 -6.34 -38.21
CA GLU A 169 5.29 -6.80 -37.00
C GLU A 169 4.93 -5.91 -35.79
N SER A 170 5.21 -6.38 -34.57
CA SER A 170 4.95 -5.62 -33.34
C SER A 170 5.91 -4.44 -33.22
N CYS A 171 5.40 -3.23 -33.01
CA CYS A 171 6.17 -1.98 -32.92
C CYS A 171 6.37 -1.53 -31.48
N ASP A 172 6.77 -2.48 -30.65
CA ASP A 172 6.96 -2.28 -29.21
C ASP A 172 8.43 -2.54 -28.86
N PHE A 173 9.11 -1.46 -28.51
CA PHE A 173 10.54 -1.41 -28.33
C PHE A 173 10.91 -1.03 -26.89
N PHE A 174 12.00 -1.56 -26.36
CA PHE A 174 12.64 -0.97 -25.19
C PHE A 174 13.73 0.02 -25.65
N PRO A 175 13.88 1.17 -24.99
CA PRO A 175 14.94 2.14 -25.28
C PRO A 175 16.35 1.57 -25.17
N ASN A 176 17.21 1.84 -26.15
CA ASN A 176 18.60 1.42 -26.11
C ASN A 176 19.47 2.19 -27.11
N ALA A 177 19.72 3.49 -26.96
CA ALA A 177 20.43 4.27 -27.99
C ALA A 177 21.96 4.03 -28.12
N ASP A 178 22.43 2.77 -28.07
CA ASP A 178 23.82 2.35 -28.30
C ASP A 178 24.90 3.12 -27.52
N GLY A 179 24.54 3.60 -26.33
CA GLY A 179 25.42 4.39 -25.47
C GLY A 179 25.69 5.81 -25.99
N LEU A 180 24.79 6.36 -26.82
CA LEU A 180 24.78 7.76 -27.23
C LEU A 180 25.06 8.65 -26.03
N SER A 181 25.92 9.65 -26.21
CA SER A 181 26.24 10.63 -25.18
C SER A 181 25.87 12.02 -25.66
N LEU A 182 25.01 12.72 -24.91
CA LEU A 182 24.63 14.11 -25.18
C LEU A 182 25.65 15.12 -24.63
N ALA A 183 26.79 14.63 -24.12
CA ALA A 183 27.84 15.48 -23.56
C ALA A 183 28.44 16.38 -24.64
N GLY A 184 28.20 17.69 -24.53
CA GLY A 184 28.68 18.68 -25.49
C GLY A 184 27.70 18.99 -26.62
N THR A 185 26.52 18.36 -26.64
CA THR A 185 25.41 18.76 -27.52
C THR A 185 24.96 20.19 -27.18
N ALA A 186 24.82 21.04 -28.21
CA ALA A 186 24.36 22.40 -28.03
C ALA A 186 22.90 22.42 -27.55
N ASN A 187 22.59 23.35 -26.64
CA ASN A 187 21.27 23.54 -26.04
C ASN A 187 20.75 22.36 -25.19
N PHE A 188 21.59 21.35 -24.96
CA PHE A 188 21.34 20.36 -23.92
C PHE A 188 21.79 20.92 -22.55
N THR A 189 20.83 21.12 -21.65
CA THR A 189 21.08 21.64 -20.29
C THR A 189 20.77 20.64 -19.18
N GLY A 190 20.24 19.48 -19.55
CA GLY A 190 19.72 18.46 -18.66
C GLY A 190 20.73 17.45 -18.16
N THR A 191 20.22 16.45 -17.42
CA THR A 191 20.97 15.23 -17.09
C THR A 191 20.55 14.13 -18.04
N GLN A 192 21.50 13.39 -18.60
CA GLN A 192 21.19 12.22 -19.40
C GLN A 192 21.08 10.99 -18.48
N VAL A 193 19.99 10.23 -18.61
CA VAL A 193 19.79 8.91 -18.01
C VAL A 193 19.80 7.83 -19.09
N ASN A 194 19.98 6.57 -18.69
CA ASN A 194 20.21 5.48 -19.63
C ASN A 194 18.94 4.72 -20.04
N ASP A 195 17.88 4.81 -19.24
CA ASP A 195 16.63 4.08 -19.44
C ASP A 195 15.43 4.85 -18.83
N LEU A 196 14.22 4.46 -19.22
CA LEU A 196 12.98 5.06 -18.69
C LEU A 196 12.79 4.76 -17.19
N ALA A 197 13.22 3.60 -16.71
CA ALA A 197 13.09 3.21 -15.31
C ALA A 197 13.88 4.13 -14.37
N SER A 198 14.96 4.74 -14.85
CA SER A 198 15.76 5.73 -14.12
C SER A 198 14.95 6.98 -13.75
N LEU A 199 13.83 7.24 -14.42
CA LEU A 199 12.93 8.37 -14.12
C LEU A 199 11.92 8.04 -13.00
N PHE A 200 11.75 6.78 -12.61
CA PHE A 200 10.71 6.38 -11.65
C PHE A 200 10.87 7.04 -10.28
N ALA A 201 12.11 7.32 -9.88
CA ALA A 201 12.43 7.99 -8.62
C ALA A 201 11.93 9.44 -8.54
N GLN A 202 11.47 10.02 -9.65
CA GLN A 202 10.92 11.39 -9.67
C GLN A 202 9.47 11.46 -9.17
N GLN A 203 8.74 10.33 -9.11
CA GLN A 203 7.35 10.27 -8.62
C GLN A 203 6.44 11.35 -9.27
N ASP A 204 5.86 12.25 -8.48
CA ASP A 204 5.01 13.35 -8.94
C ASP A 204 5.76 14.43 -9.74
N GLY A 205 7.10 14.43 -9.70
CA GLY A 205 7.97 15.20 -10.58
C GLY A 205 7.82 14.85 -12.07
N LEU A 206 7.18 13.73 -12.39
CA LEU A 206 6.81 13.35 -13.76
C LEU A 206 5.57 14.08 -14.30
N ASN A 207 4.85 14.83 -13.45
CA ASN A 207 3.84 15.78 -13.91
C ASN A 207 4.52 16.98 -14.58
N GLY A 208 3.98 17.42 -15.72
CA GLY A 208 4.48 18.58 -16.44
C GLY A 208 4.64 18.32 -17.92
N THR A 209 5.47 19.16 -18.55
CA THR A 209 5.70 19.12 -19.99
C THR A 209 6.81 18.14 -20.32
N TRP A 210 6.46 17.12 -21.08
CA TRP A 210 7.40 16.21 -21.73
C TRP A 210 7.68 16.70 -23.13
N THR A 211 8.92 16.54 -23.60
CA THR A 211 9.35 16.96 -24.94
C THR A 211 9.99 15.78 -25.66
N ILE A 212 9.61 15.54 -26.91
CA ILE A 212 10.30 14.59 -27.78
C ILE A 212 11.12 15.36 -28.82
N TYR A 213 12.35 14.90 -29.05
CA TYR A 213 13.23 15.38 -30.12
C TYR A 213 13.46 14.26 -31.12
N VAL A 214 13.22 14.54 -32.39
CA VAL A 214 13.49 13.61 -33.50
C VAL A 214 14.43 14.29 -34.49
N HIS A 215 15.59 13.68 -34.70
CA HIS A 215 16.64 14.20 -35.57
C HIS A 215 16.98 13.19 -36.66
N ASP A 216 17.18 13.71 -37.87
CA ASP A 216 17.69 12.97 -39.02
C ASP A 216 19.18 13.30 -39.22
N GLY A 217 20.03 12.31 -38.99
CA GLY A 217 21.47 12.38 -39.17
C GLY A 217 21.96 11.97 -40.56
N GLY A 218 21.07 11.39 -41.38
CA GLY A 218 21.26 11.03 -42.78
C GLY A 218 21.16 12.25 -43.68
N GLY A 219 21.45 12.09 -44.97
CA GLY A 219 21.47 13.22 -45.89
C GLY A 219 20.80 12.85 -47.19
N GLY A 220 19.70 13.54 -47.52
CA GLY A 220 18.88 13.26 -48.69
C GLY A 220 17.63 12.43 -48.40
N ASP A 221 17.33 12.24 -47.12
CA ASP A 221 16.23 11.46 -46.59
C ASP A 221 15.14 12.42 -46.05
N VAL A 222 13.90 11.94 -45.98
CA VAL A 222 12.74 12.78 -45.60
C VAL A 222 11.83 12.05 -44.63
N GLY A 223 11.29 12.80 -43.68
CA GLY A 223 10.31 12.26 -42.74
C GLY A 223 9.42 13.32 -42.11
N THR A 224 8.34 12.87 -41.49
CA THR A 224 7.38 13.70 -40.77
C THR A 224 6.99 13.05 -39.46
N LEU A 225 6.75 13.89 -38.45
CA LEU A 225 6.26 13.51 -37.13
C LEU A 225 4.87 14.13 -36.94
N ASP A 226 3.84 13.30 -36.72
CA ASP A 226 2.45 13.75 -36.60
C ASP A 226 2.04 13.94 -35.13
N ASP A 227 2.20 12.88 -34.34
CA ASP A 227 1.79 12.85 -32.94
C ASP A 227 2.86 12.23 -32.03
N PHE A 228 2.80 12.66 -30.77
CA PHE A 228 3.57 12.15 -29.65
C PHE A 228 2.63 11.99 -28.47
N SER A 229 2.57 10.80 -27.92
CA SER A 229 1.89 10.55 -26.66
C SER A 229 2.80 9.85 -25.66
N ILE A 230 2.53 10.10 -24.39
CA ILE A 230 3.21 9.46 -23.27
C ILE A 230 2.15 9.07 -22.24
N CYS A 231 2.28 7.87 -21.70
CA CYS A 231 1.43 7.33 -20.64
C CYS A 231 2.32 6.81 -19.51
N ILE A 232 1.98 7.16 -18.29
CA ILE A 232 2.69 6.74 -17.07
C ILE A 232 1.72 5.92 -16.23
N THR A 233 2.05 4.66 -16.03
CA THR A 233 1.31 3.77 -15.13
C THR A 233 1.87 3.92 -13.73
N HIS A 234 1.02 4.23 -12.77
CA HIS A 234 1.40 4.48 -11.39
C HIS A 234 0.38 3.91 -10.41
N ASP A 235 0.82 3.73 -9.17
CA ASP A 235 -0.04 3.28 -8.08
C ASP A 235 0.28 4.08 -6.82
N ILE A 236 -0.75 4.48 -6.08
CA ILE A 236 -0.56 5.01 -4.73
C ILE A 236 -0.71 3.84 -3.77
N ILE A 237 0.39 3.38 -3.19
CA ILE A 237 0.27 2.56 -1.99
C ILE A 237 -0.17 3.54 -0.89
N VAL A 238 -1.47 3.61 -0.63
CA VAL A 238 -1.98 4.23 0.59
C VAL A 238 -1.49 3.32 1.70
N GLN A 239 -0.37 3.70 2.32
CA GLN A 239 0.16 2.98 3.46
C GLN A 239 -0.82 3.18 4.61
N GLU A 240 -1.74 2.25 4.80
CA GLU A 240 -2.75 2.33 5.85
C GLU A 240 -2.07 2.46 7.21
N PRO A 241 -2.58 3.34 8.10
CA PRO A 241 -1.91 3.64 9.34
C PRO A 241 -1.79 2.39 10.22
N ALA A 242 -0.61 2.27 10.83
CA ALA A 242 -0.38 1.48 12.02
C ALA A 242 -1.54 1.62 13.02
N GLY A 243 -2.08 0.50 13.50
CA GLY A 243 -3.25 0.54 14.38
C GLY A 243 -3.53 -0.77 15.11
N THR A 244 -4.37 -0.66 16.14
CA THR A 244 -4.93 -1.81 16.85
C THR A 244 -6.43 -1.83 16.58
N PHE A 245 -6.92 -2.93 16.02
CA PHE A 245 -8.34 -3.20 15.87
C PHE A 245 -8.81 -4.11 16.99
N CYS A 246 -9.75 -3.64 17.81
CA CYS A 246 -10.37 -4.43 18.88
C CYS A 246 -11.85 -4.66 18.57
N THR A 247 -12.33 -5.86 18.82
CA THR A 247 -13.73 -6.26 18.62
C THR A 247 -14.18 -7.12 19.80
N PRO A 248 -15.27 -6.74 20.51
CA PRO A 248 -15.83 -7.57 21.56
C PRO A 248 -16.58 -8.76 20.95
N SER A 249 -17.08 -9.63 21.81
CA SER A 249 -17.88 -10.74 21.36
C SER A 249 -19.26 -10.25 20.90
N ASN A 250 -19.87 -11.01 19.99
CA ASN A 250 -21.16 -10.67 19.39
C ASN A 250 -22.34 -11.41 20.06
N ASN A 251 -22.12 -12.00 21.24
CA ASN A 251 -23.16 -12.64 22.03
C ASN A 251 -24.18 -11.60 22.55
N ALA A 252 -25.43 -12.00 22.70
CA ALA A 252 -26.50 -11.11 23.21
C ALA A 252 -26.47 -10.96 24.75
N GLY A 253 -25.42 -11.44 25.41
CA GLY A 253 -25.25 -11.54 26.85
C GLY A 253 -24.45 -12.78 27.25
N PRO A 254 -24.27 -13.00 28.57
CA PRO A 254 -23.42 -14.06 29.08
C PRO A 254 -23.81 -15.46 28.57
N VAL A 255 -22.81 -16.27 28.22
CA VAL A 255 -22.96 -17.62 27.67
C VAL A 255 -22.49 -18.64 28.69
N ASN A 256 -23.39 -19.54 29.09
CA ASN A 256 -23.06 -20.59 30.07
C ASN A 256 -22.00 -21.55 29.51
N ILE A 257 -21.12 -22.04 30.37
CA ILE A 257 -20.19 -23.12 30.09
C ILE A 257 -20.88 -24.44 30.50
N PRO A 258 -21.13 -25.38 29.56
CA PRO A 258 -21.81 -26.63 29.86
C PRO A 258 -20.94 -27.53 30.76
N ASP A 259 -21.49 -27.88 31.92
CA ASP A 259 -20.93 -28.88 32.83
C ASP A 259 -20.91 -30.27 32.18
N ARG A 260 -19.84 -31.03 32.43
CA ARG A 260 -19.74 -32.40 31.93
C ARG A 260 -20.63 -33.33 32.73
N ALA A 261 -21.52 -34.04 32.03
CA ALA A 261 -22.47 -34.96 32.65
C ALA A 261 -21.86 -36.23 33.31
N VAL A 262 -20.54 -36.41 33.27
CA VAL A 262 -19.82 -37.60 33.76
C VAL A 262 -18.90 -37.21 34.90
N ALA A 263 -18.96 -37.93 36.02
CA ALA A 263 -18.09 -37.69 37.17
C ALA A 263 -16.60 -37.92 36.85
N GLY A 264 -15.75 -36.99 37.31
CA GLY A 264 -14.31 -36.95 37.06
C GLY A 264 -13.94 -35.95 35.95
N CYS A 265 -12.67 -35.58 35.87
CA CYS A 265 -12.18 -34.63 34.86
C CYS A 265 -11.68 -35.33 33.59
N ILE A 266 -11.59 -34.57 32.50
CA ILE A 266 -10.79 -34.89 31.31
C ILE A 266 -10.04 -33.64 30.89
N ASP A 267 -8.85 -33.85 30.32
CA ASP A 267 -8.12 -32.79 29.64
C ASP A 267 -8.55 -32.72 28.16
N GLY A 268 -8.73 -31.50 27.64
CA GLY A 268 -9.09 -31.23 26.25
C GLY A 268 -10.58 -31.27 25.92
N ILE A 269 -10.90 -31.17 24.62
CA ILE A 269 -12.27 -31.10 24.09
C ILE A 269 -12.57 -32.36 23.26
N PRO A 270 -13.25 -33.38 23.83
CA PRO A 270 -13.55 -34.62 23.12
C PRO A 270 -14.59 -34.46 22.01
N ASP A 271 -15.56 -33.55 22.21
CA ASP A 271 -16.56 -33.15 21.22
C ASP A 271 -16.80 -31.64 21.33
N LEU A 272 -16.72 -30.92 20.20
CA LEU A 272 -16.97 -29.49 20.15
C LEU A 272 -18.43 -29.12 20.53
N ALA A 273 -19.35 -30.08 20.47
CA ALA A 273 -20.73 -29.90 20.93
C ALA A 273 -20.85 -29.80 22.47
N GLU A 274 -19.84 -30.24 23.22
CA GLU A 274 -19.77 -30.14 24.68
C GLU A 274 -19.15 -28.80 25.12
N ALA A 275 -18.54 -28.05 24.19
CA ALA A 275 -17.91 -26.77 24.47
C ALA A 275 -18.82 -25.58 24.11
N THR A 276 -18.68 -24.50 24.87
CA THR A 276 -19.25 -23.20 24.53
C THR A 276 -18.38 -22.49 23.50
N GLN A 277 -19.03 -21.87 22.51
CA GLN A 277 -18.37 -21.09 21.47
C GLN A 277 -18.89 -19.66 21.49
N VAL A 278 -17.98 -18.72 21.71
CA VAL A 278 -18.24 -17.28 21.68
C VAL A 278 -17.51 -16.70 20.47
N THR A 279 -18.21 -15.92 19.64
CA THR A 279 -17.63 -15.38 18.40
C THR A 279 -17.33 -13.90 18.47
N ALA A 280 -16.24 -13.50 17.82
CA ALA A 280 -15.91 -12.11 17.53
C ALA A 280 -15.71 -11.94 16.01
N PHE A 281 -16.01 -10.75 15.46
CA PHE A 281 -15.93 -10.51 14.02
C PHE A 281 -14.91 -9.42 13.72
N VAL A 282 -13.87 -9.79 12.96
CA VAL A 282 -12.80 -8.90 12.52
C VAL A 282 -13.05 -8.50 11.07
N THR A 283 -13.08 -7.19 10.79
CA THR A 283 -13.49 -6.67 9.48
C THR A 283 -12.53 -5.67 8.85
N SER A 284 -11.55 -5.16 9.59
CA SER A 284 -10.77 -4.00 9.16
C SER A 284 -9.28 -4.16 9.41
N ILE A 285 -8.75 -5.37 9.24
CA ILE A 285 -7.31 -5.55 9.04
C ILE A 285 -7.03 -5.34 7.55
N PRO A 286 -6.28 -4.30 7.16
CA PRO A 286 -6.01 -4.04 5.75
C PRO A 286 -5.21 -5.18 5.09
N PRO A 287 -5.53 -5.58 3.85
CA PRO A 287 -4.75 -6.55 3.10
C PRO A 287 -3.26 -6.18 3.04
N GLY A 288 -2.39 -7.18 3.19
CA GLY A 288 -0.94 -6.97 3.18
C GLY A 288 -0.37 -6.29 4.43
N SER A 289 -1.14 -6.09 5.49
CA SER A 289 -0.59 -5.60 6.78
C SER A 289 0.27 -6.67 7.46
N GLU A 290 1.34 -6.24 8.12
CA GLU A 290 2.14 -7.06 9.04
C GLU A 290 1.49 -7.01 10.43
N VAL A 291 1.16 -8.17 11.01
CA VAL A 291 0.66 -8.25 12.38
C VAL A 291 1.83 -8.25 13.35
N THR A 292 1.78 -7.37 14.35
CA THR A 292 2.80 -7.28 15.39
C THR A 292 2.33 -7.81 16.74
N ASP A 293 1.02 -7.86 16.97
CA ASP A 293 0.46 -8.40 18.21
C ASP A 293 -0.98 -8.90 18.01
N ILE A 294 -1.34 -9.96 18.74
CA ILE A 294 -2.72 -10.42 18.93
C ILE A 294 -2.91 -10.62 20.42
N SER A 295 -3.94 -9.98 20.98
CA SER A 295 -4.32 -10.15 22.37
C SER A 295 -5.79 -10.52 22.51
N VAL A 296 -6.08 -11.34 23.51
CA VAL A 296 -7.39 -11.87 23.82
C VAL A 296 -7.70 -11.60 25.28
N SER A 297 -8.75 -10.81 25.54
CA SER A 297 -9.26 -10.57 26.89
C SER A 297 -10.59 -11.29 27.05
N ILE A 298 -10.73 -12.06 28.14
CA ILE A 298 -11.90 -12.90 28.39
C ILE A 298 -12.44 -12.55 29.77
N ASP A 299 -13.70 -12.12 29.81
CA ASP A 299 -14.45 -11.95 31.05
C ASP A 299 -15.19 -13.24 31.37
N ILE A 300 -14.67 -14.00 32.34
CA ILE A 300 -15.12 -15.37 32.63
C ILE A 300 -15.30 -15.58 34.14
N GLN A 301 -16.24 -16.46 34.48
CA GLN A 301 -16.34 -17.09 35.79
C GLN A 301 -16.47 -18.61 35.63
N HIS A 302 -15.80 -19.37 36.49
CA HIS A 302 -15.95 -20.82 36.55
C HIS A 302 -15.61 -21.33 37.95
N THR A 303 -16.37 -22.30 38.44
CA THR A 303 -15.96 -23.06 39.63
C THR A 303 -14.91 -24.06 39.22
N TRP A 304 -13.71 -23.92 39.77
CA TRP A 304 -12.52 -24.74 39.50
C TRP A 304 -11.90 -24.46 38.12
N VAL A 305 -10.77 -23.74 38.14
CA VAL A 305 -10.01 -23.38 36.94
C VAL A 305 -9.40 -24.61 36.26
N GLY A 306 -9.10 -25.65 37.03
CA GLY A 306 -8.43 -26.86 36.58
C GLY A 306 -9.25 -27.71 35.64
N ASP A 307 -10.55 -27.46 35.53
CA ASP A 307 -11.44 -28.17 34.63
C ASP A 307 -11.59 -27.45 33.27
N LEU A 308 -11.05 -26.24 33.13
CA LEU A 308 -11.17 -25.46 31.91
C LEU A 308 -10.15 -25.85 30.85
N THR A 309 -10.65 -26.05 29.63
CA THR A 309 -9.88 -25.96 28.39
C THR A 309 -10.38 -24.76 27.59
N ILE A 310 -9.47 -23.84 27.24
CA ILE A 310 -9.78 -22.65 26.44
C ILE A 310 -8.93 -22.64 25.17
N LEU A 311 -9.59 -22.54 24.01
CA LEU A 311 -8.97 -22.45 22.70
C LEU A 311 -9.40 -21.16 21.98
N LEU A 312 -8.48 -20.57 21.23
CA LEU A 312 -8.76 -19.53 20.25
C LEU A 312 -8.69 -20.12 18.84
N GLN A 313 -9.75 -19.99 18.05
CA GLN A 313 -9.79 -20.41 16.66
C GLN A 313 -9.89 -19.20 15.72
N ALA A 314 -8.94 -19.12 14.79
CA ALA A 314 -8.89 -18.14 13.72
C ALA A 314 -9.88 -18.48 12.58
N PRO A 315 -10.20 -17.51 11.69
CA PRO A 315 -11.18 -17.71 10.62
C PRO A 315 -10.84 -18.82 9.61
N ASP A 316 -9.55 -19.11 9.42
CA ASP A 316 -9.05 -20.19 8.56
C ASP A 316 -9.18 -21.59 9.21
N GLY A 317 -9.53 -21.65 10.50
CA GLY A 317 -9.63 -22.86 11.31
C GLY A 317 -8.40 -23.16 12.15
N SER A 318 -7.31 -22.40 12.01
CA SER A 318 -6.12 -22.51 12.86
C SER A 318 -6.51 -22.29 14.33
N THR A 319 -6.08 -23.18 15.21
CA THR A 319 -6.55 -23.23 16.60
C THR A 319 -5.37 -23.19 17.57
N LEU A 320 -5.35 -22.19 18.44
CA LEU A 320 -4.35 -21.96 19.47
C LEU A 320 -4.92 -22.34 20.85
N PRO A 321 -4.37 -23.36 21.52
CA PRO A 321 -4.69 -23.63 22.93
C PRO A 321 -4.14 -22.51 23.81
N LEU A 322 -5.03 -21.83 24.55
CA LEU A 322 -4.66 -20.75 25.47
C LEU A 322 -4.30 -21.33 26.84
N VAL A 323 -5.15 -22.21 27.36
CA VAL A 323 -4.94 -22.94 28.62
C VAL A 323 -5.66 -24.30 28.58
N SER A 324 -5.13 -25.30 29.27
CA SER A 324 -5.84 -26.54 29.55
C SER A 324 -5.43 -27.25 30.82
N GLY A 325 -6.39 -27.46 31.73
CA GLY A 325 -6.13 -28.26 32.92
C GLY A 325 -5.28 -27.51 33.95
N ALA A 326 -5.49 -26.20 34.08
CA ALA A 326 -4.60 -25.34 34.85
C ALA A 326 -4.36 -25.83 36.29
N GLY A 327 -3.10 -25.86 36.71
CA GLY A 327 -2.68 -26.36 38.02
C GLY A 327 -2.50 -27.87 38.09
N ALA A 328 -2.64 -28.61 36.98
CA ALA A 328 -2.45 -30.05 36.96
C ALA A 328 -0.98 -30.43 37.11
N ASP A 329 -0.70 -31.41 37.97
CA ASP A 329 0.64 -31.97 38.16
C ASP A 329 0.93 -33.19 37.27
N THR A 330 -0.08 -33.63 36.50
CA THR A 330 -0.03 -34.76 35.56
C THR A 330 -0.95 -34.51 34.36
N GLU A 331 -0.62 -35.08 33.20
CA GLU A 331 -1.38 -35.02 31.93
C GLU A 331 -2.84 -35.53 32.02
N THR A 332 -3.25 -36.12 33.14
CA THR A 332 -4.62 -36.61 33.38
C THR A 332 -5.24 -36.09 34.69
N GLY A 333 -4.61 -35.08 35.32
CA GLY A 333 -5.08 -34.48 36.57
C GLY A 333 -6.16 -33.42 36.33
N CYS A 334 -7.06 -33.22 37.29
CA CYS A 334 -8.19 -32.28 37.21
C CYS A 334 -7.80 -30.83 37.52
N GLY A 335 -6.54 -30.47 37.29
CA GLY A 335 -6.00 -29.18 37.66
C GLY A 335 -6.24 -28.74 39.11
N ASP A 336 -6.23 -27.44 39.34
CA ASP A 336 -6.50 -26.81 40.64
C ASP A 336 -7.99 -26.46 40.80
N SER A 337 -8.52 -26.67 42.02
CA SER A 337 -9.93 -26.46 42.36
C SER A 337 -10.25 -25.03 42.81
N SER A 338 -9.39 -24.06 42.55
CA SER A 338 -9.64 -22.65 42.83
C SER A 338 -10.64 -22.07 41.84
N ASP A 339 -11.53 -21.20 42.32
CA ASP A 339 -12.53 -20.57 41.45
C ASP A 339 -11.90 -19.45 40.61
N LEU A 340 -12.37 -19.29 39.37
CA LEU A 340 -12.00 -18.20 38.50
C LEU A 340 -13.12 -17.15 38.51
N GLY A 341 -12.81 -15.89 38.83
CA GLY A 341 -13.75 -14.77 38.75
C GLY A 341 -14.60 -14.49 39.99
N SER A 342 -15.18 -15.50 40.64
CA SER A 342 -15.98 -15.31 41.86
C SER A 342 -15.98 -16.53 42.78
N GLU A 343 -16.26 -16.37 44.09
CA GLU A 343 -16.35 -17.50 45.01
C GLU A 343 -17.57 -18.39 44.70
N SER A 344 -17.38 -19.71 44.66
CA SER A 344 -18.38 -20.76 44.42
C SER A 344 -19.63 -20.64 45.30
N ALA A 345 -19.51 -20.14 46.53
CA ALA A 345 -20.63 -19.97 47.46
C ALA A 345 -21.54 -18.77 47.14
N ASP A 346 -21.05 -17.81 46.35
CA ASP A 346 -21.66 -16.53 46.03
C ASP A 346 -21.66 -16.26 44.52
N PHE A 347 -21.76 -17.30 43.67
CA PHE A 347 -21.78 -17.19 42.19
C PHE A 347 -22.66 -16.02 41.75
N ASN A 348 -22.02 -14.89 41.49
CA ASN A 348 -22.67 -13.62 41.25
C ASN A 348 -22.49 -13.31 39.76
N PRO A 349 -23.56 -13.29 38.96
CA PRO A 349 -23.49 -13.09 37.52
C PRO A 349 -23.12 -11.64 37.11
N THR A 350 -22.41 -10.91 37.98
CA THR A 350 -21.94 -9.54 37.76
C THR A 350 -20.49 -9.32 38.26
N SER A 351 -19.75 -10.37 38.61
CA SER A 351 -18.39 -10.28 39.18
C SER A 351 -17.43 -11.17 38.41
N TYR A 352 -17.00 -10.71 37.24
CA TYR A 352 -16.10 -11.43 36.34
C TYR A 352 -14.65 -11.03 36.57
N SER A 353 -13.73 -11.96 36.34
CA SER A 353 -12.31 -11.63 36.20
C SER A 353 -11.96 -11.61 34.72
N THR A 354 -11.29 -10.53 34.31
CA THR A 354 -10.68 -10.44 32.99
C THR A 354 -9.36 -11.19 33.04
N ILE A 355 -9.24 -12.24 32.23
CA ILE A 355 -7.95 -12.87 31.92
C ILE A 355 -7.52 -12.42 30.53
N THR A 356 -6.26 -12.02 30.39
CA THR A 356 -5.69 -11.58 29.12
C THR A 356 -4.63 -12.57 28.65
N PHE A 357 -4.69 -12.96 27.38
CA PHE A 357 -3.67 -13.73 26.70
C PHE A 357 -3.01 -12.87 25.62
N SER A 358 -1.69 -12.83 25.60
CA SER A 358 -0.90 -12.16 24.57
C SER A 358 0.46 -12.84 24.38
N ALA A 359 1.15 -12.56 23.28
CA ALA A 359 2.54 -13.03 23.11
C ALA A 359 3.49 -12.47 24.19
N ALA A 360 3.17 -11.29 24.73
CA ALA A 360 3.94 -10.61 25.76
C ALA A 360 3.55 -11.00 27.19
N GLY A 361 2.57 -11.90 27.36
CA GLY A 361 2.10 -12.34 28.67
C GLY A 361 3.22 -12.88 29.53
N ILE A 362 3.16 -12.61 30.84
CA ILE A 362 4.27 -12.83 31.77
C ILE A 362 4.08 -14.06 32.66
N SER A 363 2.86 -14.58 32.73
CA SER A 363 2.47 -15.70 33.58
C SER A 363 2.15 -16.92 32.75
N ASP A 364 2.49 -18.10 33.29
CA ASP A 364 2.10 -19.38 32.70
C ASP A 364 0.66 -19.70 33.13
N PRO A 365 -0.31 -19.78 32.19
CA PRO A 365 -1.69 -20.07 32.54
C PRO A 365 -1.86 -21.47 33.13
N GLU A 366 -0.95 -22.39 32.84
CA GLU A 366 -0.98 -23.75 33.41
C GLU A 366 -0.61 -23.79 34.90
N LEU A 367 -0.13 -22.68 35.45
CA LEU A 367 0.14 -22.53 36.88
C LEU A 367 -0.99 -21.81 37.64
N MET A 368 -2.09 -21.46 36.97
CA MET A 368 -3.22 -20.82 37.64
C MET A 368 -3.74 -21.68 38.80
N GLY A 369 -3.99 -21.05 39.95
CA GLY A 369 -4.42 -21.73 41.18
C GLY A 369 -3.31 -22.49 41.92
N SER A 370 -2.15 -22.75 41.29
CA SER A 370 -1.10 -23.54 41.93
C SER A 370 -0.60 -22.91 43.24
N GLY A 371 -0.62 -23.69 44.31
CA GLY A 371 -0.13 -23.26 45.63
C GLY A 371 -1.12 -22.46 46.49
N THR A 372 -2.34 -22.18 46.01
CA THR A 372 -3.41 -21.54 46.79
C THR A 372 -4.10 -22.52 47.75
N GLY A 373 -3.98 -23.83 47.49
CA GLY A 373 -4.66 -24.88 48.23
C GLY A 373 -6.15 -25.03 47.87
N GLY A 374 -6.58 -24.51 46.72
CA GLY A 374 -7.93 -24.71 46.18
C GLY A 374 -9.03 -23.90 46.87
N THR A 375 -8.67 -22.82 47.59
CA THR A 375 -9.64 -21.98 48.32
C THR A 375 -9.58 -20.49 47.96
N SER A 376 -8.79 -20.14 46.94
CA SER A 376 -8.61 -18.75 46.51
C SER A 376 -9.41 -18.47 45.24
N ILE A 377 -9.81 -17.22 45.05
CA ILE A 377 -10.30 -16.74 43.77
C ILE A 377 -9.08 -16.35 42.95
N ILE A 378 -8.94 -16.94 41.76
CA ILE A 378 -7.89 -16.58 40.81
C ILE A 378 -8.32 -15.28 40.13
N CYS A 379 -7.36 -14.35 39.96
CA CYS A 379 -7.57 -13.07 39.28
C CYS A 379 -8.49 -12.05 40.00
N ASP A 380 -8.52 -12.07 41.34
CA ASP A 380 -9.28 -11.09 42.13
C ASP A 380 -8.50 -9.79 42.39
N LEU A 381 -7.17 -9.85 42.54
CA LEU A 381 -6.26 -8.73 42.88
C LEU A 381 -4.86 -8.82 42.23
N GLU A 382 -4.59 -9.85 41.43
CA GLU A 382 -3.29 -10.08 40.76
C GLU A 382 -3.38 -9.86 39.25
N SER A 383 -2.23 -9.61 38.61
CA SER A 383 -2.14 -9.39 37.16
C SER A 383 -2.39 -10.70 36.41
N CYS A 384 -3.54 -10.82 35.77
CA CYS A 384 -3.91 -11.99 34.97
C CYS A 384 -3.63 -11.79 33.49
N ASP A 385 -2.33 -11.74 33.21
CA ASP A 385 -1.76 -11.59 31.88
C ASP A 385 -0.86 -12.79 31.58
N PHE A 386 -1.30 -13.62 30.63
CA PHE A 386 -0.78 -14.95 30.35
C PHE A 386 -0.23 -15.05 28.93
N PHE A 387 0.82 -15.82 28.73
CA PHE A 387 1.20 -16.26 27.38
C PHE A 387 0.41 -17.53 27.02
N PRO A 388 0.10 -17.80 25.74
CA PRO A 388 -0.61 -19.03 25.37
C PRO A 388 0.31 -20.23 25.61
N ASN A 389 -0.12 -21.16 26.45
CA ASN A 389 0.65 -22.37 26.75
C ASN A 389 -0.21 -23.56 27.13
N GLY A 390 -1.30 -23.81 26.40
CA GLY A 390 -2.08 -25.06 26.54
C GLY A 390 -1.33 -26.28 26.01
N ASP A 391 -0.10 -26.50 26.48
CA ASP A 391 0.95 -27.37 25.93
C ASP A 391 0.72 -28.87 26.14
N GLY A 392 -0.36 -29.25 26.84
CA GLY A 392 -0.78 -30.63 27.06
C GLY A 392 -1.73 -31.23 26.02
N ILE A 393 -2.46 -30.42 25.24
CA ILE A 393 -3.51 -30.95 24.35
C ILE A 393 -2.97 -31.25 22.95
N ASN A 394 -3.06 -32.53 22.55
CA ASN A 394 -2.97 -32.92 21.14
C ASN A 394 -4.36 -32.88 20.48
N LEU A 395 -4.75 -31.71 19.97
CA LEU A 395 -6.02 -31.54 19.25
C LEU A 395 -6.05 -32.35 17.95
N GLY A 396 -4.89 -32.79 17.44
CA GLY A 396 -4.75 -33.64 16.26
C GLY A 396 -5.42 -35.02 16.35
N ALA A 397 -5.79 -35.47 17.56
CA ALA A 397 -6.55 -36.70 17.77
C ALA A 397 -8.08 -36.51 17.65
N THR A 398 -8.56 -35.27 17.64
CA THR A 398 -9.98 -34.92 17.48
C THR A 398 -10.28 -34.64 16.00
N THR A 399 -11.45 -35.07 15.51
CA THR A 399 -11.80 -34.92 14.08
C THR A 399 -11.99 -33.48 13.62
N ASN A 400 -12.20 -32.55 14.57
CA ASN A 400 -12.60 -31.17 14.28
C ASN A 400 -11.41 -30.21 14.17
N PHE A 401 -10.23 -30.59 14.68
CA PHE A 401 -9.04 -29.73 14.73
C PHE A 401 -7.80 -30.38 14.09
N ALA A 402 -7.98 -31.53 13.43
CA ALA A 402 -6.89 -32.33 12.88
C ALA A 402 -6.01 -31.55 11.90
N GLY A 403 -4.74 -31.32 12.29
CA GLY A 403 -3.74 -30.67 11.45
C GLY A 403 -3.79 -29.14 11.40
N LEU A 404 -4.62 -28.49 12.23
CA LEU A 404 -4.80 -27.02 12.29
C LEU A 404 -4.38 -26.42 13.63
N GLN A 405 -3.70 -27.18 14.50
CA GLN A 405 -3.23 -26.66 15.78
C GLN A 405 -1.96 -25.82 15.58
N VAL A 406 -1.97 -24.61 16.15
CA VAL A 406 -0.81 -23.74 16.29
C VAL A 406 -0.39 -23.65 17.76
N SER A 407 0.85 -23.27 18.03
CA SER A 407 1.43 -23.24 19.37
C SER A 407 1.73 -21.84 19.90
N SER A 408 1.55 -20.79 19.10
CA SER A 408 1.77 -19.42 19.54
C SER A 408 0.97 -18.40 18.72
N PHE A 409 0.85 -17.16 19.22
CA PHE A 409 0.19 -16.08 18.49
C PHE A 409 0.96 -15.71 17.21
N GLU A 410 2.29 -15.81 17.20
CA GLU A 410 3.12 -15.49 16.03
C GLU A 410 2.80 -16.38 14.84
N GLN A 411 2.41 -17.65 15.07
CA GLN A 411 1.97 -18.53 13.99
C GLN A 411 0.63 -18.10 13.38
N LEU A 412 -0.13 -17.24 14.05
CA LEU A 412 -1.36 -16.63 13.54
C LEU A 412 -1.10 -15.30 12.82
N TYR A 413 0.10 -14.69 12.95
CA TYR A 413 0.41 -13.40 12.31
C TYR A 413 0.48 -13.53 10.79
N ASP A 414 0.91 -14.69 10.29
CA ASP A 414 1.09 -14.96 8.86
C ASP A 414 -0.20 -15.29 8.10
N LEU A 415 -1.37 -15.18 8.76
CA LEU A 415 -2.66 -15.48 8.12
C LEU A 415 -3.05 -14.47 7.02
N GLY A 416 -2.41 -13.29 6.96
CA GLY A 416 -2.67 -12.27 5.95
C GLY A 416 -4.15 -11.88 5.89
N ASP A 417 -4.76 -11.95 4.70
CA ASP A 417 -6.19 -11.68 4.51
C ASP A 417 -7.12 -12.62 5.32
N GLY A 418 -6.60 -13.77 5.79
CA GLY A 418 -7.30 -14.74 6.64
C GLY A 418 -7.55 -14.27 8.08
N LEU A 419 -7.02 -13.11 8.48
CA LEU A 419 -7.28 -12.50 9.79
C LEU A 419 -8.69 -11.89 9.89
N ASN A 420 -9.22 -11.38 8.78
CA ASN A 420 -10.59 -10.87 8.72
C ASN A 420 -11.57 -12.05 8.65
N GLY A 421 -12.56 -12.04 9.52
CA GLY A 421 -13.57 -13.09 9.58
C GLY A 421 -14.03 -13.38 11.00
N VAL A 422 -14.60 -14.57 11.16
CA VAL A 422 -15.15 -15.02 12.43
C VAL A 422 -14.06 -15.71 13.23
N TRP A 423 -13.69 -15.09 14.34
CA TRP A 423 -12.88 -15.70 15.39
C TRP A 423 -13.80 -16.38 16.41
N ARG A 424 -13.34 -17.50 16.98
CA ARG A 424 -14.08 -18.23 18.01
C ARG A 424 -13.22 -18.44 19.24
N LEU A 425 -13.73 -18.02 20.38
CA LEU A 425 -13.30 -18.52 21.67
C LEU A 425 -14.10 -19.79 21.99
N ILE A 426 -13.40 -20.88 22.26
CA ILE A 426 -13.97 -22.18 22.58
C ILE A 426 -13.60 -22.49 24.03
N VAL A 427 -14.60 -22.66 24.89
CA VAL A 427 -14.42 -22.93 26.32
C VAL A 427 -15.14 -24.22 26.67
N HIS A 428 -14.41 -25.17 27.25
CA HIS A 428 -14.92 -26.47 27.66
C HIS A 428 -14.63 -26.70 29.13
N ASP A 429 -15.63 -27.22 29.84
CA ASP A 429 -15.52 -27.72 31.20
C ASP A 429 -15.40 -29.25 31.15
N GLY A 430 -14.22 -29.76 31.51
CA GLY A 430 -13.94 -31.19 31.58
C GLY A 430 -14.34 -31.84 32.90
N GLY A 431 -14.63 -31.02 33.92
CA GLY A 431 -15.04 -31.37 35.27
C GLY A 431 -16.53 -31.62 35.36
N GLY A 432 -16.96 -32.22 36.46
CA GLY A 432 -18.35 -32.64 36.63
C GLY A 432 -18.91 -32.13 37.95
N GLY A 433 -19.99 -31.36 37.88
CA GLY A 433 -20.61 -30.69 39.01
C GLY A 433 -20.26 -29.21 39.13
N ASP A 434 -19.67 -28.64 38.09
CA ASP A 434 -19.13 -27.29 38.06
C ASP A 434 -20.06 -26.34 37.29
N VAL A 435 -19.90 -25.04 37.50
CA VAL A 435 -20.69 -24.01 36.84
C VAL A 435 -19.80 -22.88 36.37
N GLY A 436 -20.07 -22.39 35.16
CA GLY A 436 -19.38 -21.21 34.66
C GLY A 436 -20.11 -20.49 33.55
N VAL A 437 -19.59 -19.32 33.22
CA VAL A 437 -20.15 -18.39 32.25
C VAL A 437 -19.04 -17.53 31.64
N VAL A 438 -19.13 -17.27 30.34
CA VAL A 438 -18.35 -16.25 29.64
C VAL A 438 -19.25 -15.04 29.43
N GLU A 439 -18.89 -13.88 29.97
CA GLU A 439 -19.61 -12.63 29.73
C GLU A 439 -19.22 -12.02 28.39
N ASP A 440 -17.93 -11.78 28.19
CA ASP A 440 -17.39 -11.17 26.98
C ASP A 440 -16.04 -11.79 26.60
N PHE A 441 -15.70 -11.62 25.33
CA PHE A 441 -14.44 -12.00 24.71
C PHE A 441 -14.04 -10.87 23.75
N GLU A 442 -13.03 -10.10 24.13
CA GLU A 442 -12.46 -9.05 23.28
C GLU A 442 -11.19 -9.57 22.59
N LEU A 443 -11.17 -9.45 21.26
CA LEU A 443 -10.01 -9.75 20.42
C LEU A 443 -9.43 -8.45 19.87
N CYS A 444 -8.15 -8.22 20.14
CA CYS A 444 -7.39 -7.09 19.61
C CYS A 444 -6.27 -7.61 18.69
N ILE A 445 -6.17 -7.03 17.49
CA ILE A 445 -5.10 -7.31 16.51
C ILE A 445 -4.39 -6.00 16.22
N THR A 446 -3.09 -5.94 16.51
CA THR A 446 -2.22 -4.80 16.18
C THR A 446 -1.48 -5.10 14.90
N HIS A 447 -1.60 -4.19 13.93
CA HIS A 447 -0.99 -4.32 12.62
C HIS A 447 -0.22 -3.06 12.24
N GLN A 448 0.76 -3.23 11.36
CA GLN A 448 1.57 -2.18 10.76
C GLN A 448 1.62 -2.41 9.24
N PRO A 449 1.76 -1.36 8.43
CA PRO A 449 1.98 -1.52 7.00
C PRO A 449 3.35 -2.14 6.70
N THR A 450 3.45 -2.96 5.65
CA THR A 450 4.72 -3.57 5.21
C THR A 450 5.64 -2.53 4.59
N GLY A 451 6.77 -2.24 5.23
CA GLY A 451 7.77 -1.27 4.75
C GLY A 451 8.28 -0.37 5.87
N PRO A 452 9.40 0.37 5.67
CA PRO A 452 9.79 1.38 6.64
C PRO A 452 8.61 2.36 6.84
N PRO A 453 8.33 2.81 8.07
CA PRO A 453 7.34 3.85 8.29
C PRO A 453 7.70 5.04 7.38
N PRO A 454 6.71 5.77 6.84
CA PRO A 454 7.00 7.01 6.13
C PRO A 454 7.93 7.83 7.02
N PRO A 455 9.03 8.41 6.50
CA PRO A 455 9.81 9.35 7.30
C PRO A 455 8.81 10.32 7.89
N SER A 456 8.83 10.52 9.21
CA SER A 456 7.86 11.38 9.89
C SER A 456 7.90 12.76 9.23
N GLY A 457 7.03 12.95 8.24
CA GLY A 457 6.83 14.21 7.58
C GLY A 457 6.30 15.09 8.68
N THR A 458 7.10 16.05 9.09
CA THR A 458 6.59 17.16 9.89
C THR A 458 5.46 17.75 9.06
N ALA A 459 4.23 17.37 9.39
CA ALA A 459 3.06 18.05 8.87
C ALA A 459 3.23 19.50 9.31
N CYS A 460 3.54 20.38 8.35
CA CYS A 460 3.42 21.80 8.53
C CYS A 460 1.92 22.06 8.67
N PHE A 461 1.39 21.87 9.88
CA PHE A 461 0.14 22.51 10.26
C PHE A 461 0.44 24.00 10.25
N ASP A 462 -0.06 24.67 9.21
CA ASP A 462 -0.29 26.10 9.27
C ASP A 462 -1.18 26.33 10.50
N SER A 463 -0.60 26.94 11.54
CA SER A 463 -1.31 27.25 12.79
C SER A 463 -2.30 28.40 12.63
N ASP A 464 -2.52 28.85 11.40
CA ASP A 464 -3.25 30.03 11.06
C ASP A 464 -4.58 29.59 10.48
N ASN A 465 -5.56 29.37 11.37
CA ASN A 465 -6.96 29.30 10.98
C ASN A 465 -7.41 30.67 10.44
N GLU A 466 -7.00 31.03 9.22
CA GLU A 466 -7.52 32.19 8.49
C GLU A 466 -8.04 31.80 7.10
N THR A 467 -9.25 32.29 6.85
CA THR A 467 -10.08 32.11 5.64
C THR A 467 -9.35 32.47 4.33
N PRO A 468 -9.80 31.93 3.18
CA PRO A 468 -9.03 31.97 1.93
C PRO A 468 -8.81 33.40 1.43
N GLN A 469 -7.55 33.83 1.41
CA GLN A 469 -7.08 34.94 0.59
C GLN A 469 -6.11 34.39 -0.46
N ASN A 470 -6.43 34.72 -1.70
CA ASN A 470 -5.71 34.38 -2.91
C ASN A 470 -4.25 34.88 -2.86
N ILE A 471 -3.28 33.99 -2.65
CA ILE A 471 -1.84 34.27 -2.84
C ILE A 471 -1.34 33.41 -4.00
N PRO A 472 -0.67 33.99 -5.02
CA PRO A 472 -0.09 33.21 -6.12
C PRO A 472 1.09 32.37 -5.63
N ASP A 473 1.06 31.07 -5.93
CA ASP A 473 2.16 30.13 -5.70
C ASP A 473 3.45 30.62 -6.37
N ARG A 474 4.55 30.57 -5.62
CA ARG A 474 5.91 30.73 -6.12
C ARG A 474 6.59 29.36 -6.20
N PRO A 475 7.36 29.06 -7.26
CA PRO A 475 7.85 27.72 -7.52
C PRO A 475 9.13 27.41 -6.70
N VAL A 476 9.16 26.18 -6.17
CA VAL A 476 10.25 25.28 -5.73
C VAL A 476 11.39 25.85 -4.85
N GLY A 477 11.61 25.19 -3.70
CA GLY A 477 12.93 25.08 -3.06
C GLY A 477 12.95 25.03 -1.53
N GLY A 478 12.99 23.82 -0.97
CA GLY A 478 13.68 23.45 0.28
C GLY A 478 13.25 24.10 1.60
N CYS A 479 12.74 23.29 2.53
CA CYS A 479 12.61 23.66 3.94
C CYS A 479 13.99 23.95 4.54
N ILE A 480 14.34 25.21 4.72
CA ILE A 480 15.46 25.66 5.53
C ILE A 480 14.99 25.86 6.97
N ASP A 481 15.50 25.04 7.88
CA ASP A 481 15.42 25.24 9.32
C ASP A 481 16.13 26.55 9.71
N GLY A 482 15.47 27.37 10.52
CA GLY A 482 15.97 28.65 11.04
C GLY A 482 15.28 29.88 10.46
N ILE A 483 14.12 30.24 11.01
CA ILE A 483 13.61 31.63 10.94
C ILE A 483 14.52 32.50 11.83
N PRO A 484 15.23 33.51 11.31
CA PRO A 484 15.79 34.56 12.15
C PRO A 484 14.63 35.45 12.60
N ASP A 485 14.54 35.64 13.92
CA ASP A 485 13.67 36.60 14.60
C ASP A 485 13.55 37.91 13.81
N LEU A 486 12.31 38.29 13.47
CA LEU A 486 11.98 39.45 12.65
C LEU A 486 12.20 40.80 13.38
N ASN A 487 13.07 40.83 14.39
CA ASN A 487 13.45 42.00 15.16
C ASN A 487 14.87 42.53 14.89
N ASP A 488 15.69 41.87 14.06
CA ASP A 488 17.09 42.31 13.81
C ASP A 488 17.33 42.96 12.43
N ALA A 489 16.29 43.19 11.63
CA ALA A 489 16.40 43.83 10.31
C ALA A 489 16.09 45.34 10.31
N LEU A 490 16.40 46.07 11.40
CA LEU A 490 16.14 47.51 11.49
C LEU A 490 17.33 48.30 12.07
N ALA A 491 18.48 48.22 11.39
CA ALA A 491 19.56 49.20 11.55
C ALA A 491 20.49 49.26 10.32
N VAL A 492 19.95 49.60 9.14
CA VAL A 492 20.78 50.16 8.07
C VAL A 492 20.34 51.60 7.82
N THR A 493 21.25 52.50 8.14
CA THR A 493 21.14 53.95 7.96
C THR A 493 21.25 54.28 6.47
N GLY A 494 20.26 54.98 5.93
CA GLY A 494 20.26 55.42 4.53
C GLY A 494 19.11 56.38 4.24
N THR A 495 19.40 57.67 4.33
CA THR A 495 18.54 58.79 3.93
C THR A 495 18.20 58.77 2.43
N VAL A 496 16.97 59.12 2.04
CA VAL A 496 16.52 59.81 0.80
C VAL A 496 14.98 59.98 0.93
N SER A 497 14.47 61.19 1.16
CA SER A 497 13.96 62.18 0.19
C SER A 497 12.60 61.83 -0.43
N GLU A 498 11.59 62.57 0.02
CA GLU A 498 10.36 63.07 -0.62
C GLU A 498 9.68 62.26 -1.74
N VAL A 499 8.33 62.14 -1.64
CA VAL A 499 7.31 62.51 -2.68
C VAL A 499 5.89 62.26 -2.10
N PRO A 500 4.84 63.02 -2.51
CA PRO A 500 3.76 63.47 -1.64
C PRO A 500 2.38 62.79 -1.82
N GLU A 501 1.47 63.22 -0.94
CA GLU A 501 0.01 63.15 -0.92
C GLU A 501 -0.69 62.98 -2.28
N ASP A 502 -1.63 62.04 -2.40
CA ASP A 502 -3.08 62.28 -2.33
C ASP A 502 -3.86 61.02 -2.79
N VAL A 503 -5.17 61.03 -2.53
CA VAL A 503 -6.26 60.20 -3.10
C VAL A 503 -6.92 59.19 -2.14
N THR A 504 -8.17 59.55 -1.85
CA THR A 504 -9.17 59.00 -0.95
C THR A 504 -9.87 57.76 -1.50
N ILE A 505 -10.23 56.83 -0.61
CA ILE A 505 -11.10 55.68 -0.90
C ILE A 505 -12.55 56.09 -0.63
N THR A 506 -13.38 56.09 -1.67
CA THR A 506 -14.84 56.17 -1.57
C THR A 506 -15.46 54.77 -1.60
N ASP A 507 -16.27 54.55 -0.56
CA ASP A 507 -17.35 53.59 -0.36
C ASP A 507 -17.92 52.90 -1.62
N ILE A 508 -18.08 51.57 -1.56
CA ILE A 508 -18.95 50.81 -2.45
C ILE A 508 -19.81 49.90 -1.58
N SER A 509 -21.11 50.17 -1.64
CA SER A 509 -22.24 49.38 -1.11
C SER A 509 -22.38 48.01 -1.77
#